data_AF-A0A090T985-F1
#
_entry.id   AF-A0A090T985-F1
#
_cell.length_a   1.000
_cell.length_b   1.000
_cell.length_c   1.000
_cell.angle_alpha   90.00
_cell.angle_beta   90.00
_cell.angle_gamma   90.00
#
_symmetry.space_group_name_H-M   'P 1'
#
loop_
_entity.id
_entity.type
_entity.pdbx_description
1 polymer ?
#
loop_
_entity_poly.entity_id
_entity_poly.type
_entity_poly.pdbx_seq_one_letter_code
_entity_poly.pdbx_strand_id
1 'polypeptide(L)' 'MDGMHRVCKALMLGHATIRAVQFSAYLEPDYVGIEADDLPY' A
#
# COMPACT_ATOMS: atom_id res chain seq x y z
N MET A 1 3.64 -2.38 0.35
CA MET A 1 4.22 -1.46 1.36
C MET A 1 3.06 -0.84 2.11
N ASP A 2 2.78 -1.29 3.35
CA ASP A 2 1.59 -0.83 4.09
C ASP A 2 1.66 0.68 4.42
N GLY A 3 0.53 1.25 4.86
CA GLY A 3 0.45 2.66 5.22
C GLY A 3 1.39 3.07 6.38
N MET A 4 1.62 2.20 7.35
CA MET A 4 2.52 2.45 8.49
C MET A 4 3.97 2.57 8.04
N HIS A 5 4.43 1.72 7.13
CA HIS A 5 5.79 1.84 6.55
C HIS A 5 6.01 3.20 5.87
N ARG A 6 4.97 3.72 5.20
CA ARG A 6 5.03 5.05 4.57
C ARG A 6 5.05 6.18 5.59
N VAL A 7 4.31 6.07 6.69
CA VAL A 7 4.33 7.05 7.80
C VAL A 7 5.71 7.09 8.46
N CYS A 8 6.29 5.93 8.82
CA CYS A 8 7.62 5.85 9.42
C CYS A 8 8.67 6.51 8.52
N LYS A 9 8.64 6.20 7.22
CA LYS A 9 9.56 6.80 6.24
C LYS A 9 9.38 8.32 6.14
N ALA A 10 8.14 8.81 6.14
CA ALA A 10 7.86 10.24 6.08
C ALA A 10 8.40 10.98 7.31
N LEU A 11 8.22 10.41 8.50
CA LEU A 11 8.76 10.95 9.74
C LEU A 11 10.30 11.02 9.72
N MET A 12 10.96 9.94 9.28
CA MET A 12 12.42 9.89 9.16
C MET A 12 12.98 10.95 8.19
N LEU A 13 12.21 11.29 7.16
CA LEU A 13 12.59 12.30 6.16
C LEU A 13 12.12 13.72 6.54
N GLY A 14 11.53 13.91 7.72
CA GLY A 14 11.07 15.21 8.20
C GLY A 14 9.83 15.74 7.48
N HIS A 15 9.05 14.87 6.84
CA HIS A 15 7.82 15.26 6.17
C HIS A 15 6.66 15.39 7.17
N ALA A 16 5.97 16.53 7.13
CA ALA A 16 4.79 16.77 7.97
C ALA A 16 3.52 16.08 7.43
N THR A 17 3.51 15.69 6.16
CA THR A 17 2.34 15.08 5.50
C THR A 17 2.76 13.97 4.54
N ILE A 18 1.83 13.08 4.24
CA ILE A 18 1.99 12.02 3.23
C ILE A 18 0.87 12.12 2.18
N ARG A 19 1.21 11.83 0.93
CA ARG A 19 0.23 11.72 -0.14
C ARG A 19 -0.53 10.40 -0.02
N ALA A 20 -1.82 10.47 0.28
CA ALA A 20 -2.74 9.36 0.23
C ALA A 20 -3.53 9.35 -1.09
N VAL A 21 -3.98 8.17 -1.51
CA VAL A 21 -4.92 8.00 -2.63
C VAL A 21 -6.16 7.34 -2.04
N GLN A 22 -7.32 7.92 -2.31
CA GLN A 22 -8.62 7.33 -2.00
C GLN A 22 -9.28 6.92 -3.30
N PHE A 23 -9.68 5.65 -3.40
CA PHE A 23 -10.45 5.17 -4.54
C PHE A 23 -11.89 5.67 -4.45
N SER A 24 -12.50 5.95 -5.60
CA SER A 24 -13.91 6.39 -5.68
C SER A 24 -14.90 5.30 -5.29
N ALA A 25 -14.48 4.03 -5.38
CA ALA A 25 -15.24 2.85 -5.00
C ALA A 25 -14.28 1.81 -4.41
N TYR A 26 -14.85 0.79 -3.76
CA TYR A 26 -14.07 -0.38 -3.35
C TYR A 26 -13.50 -1.09 -4.58
N LEU A 27 -12.22 -1.47 -4.50
CA LEU A 27 -11.55 -2.30 -5.49
C LEU A 27 -11.36 -3.69 -4.89
N GLU A 28 -11.78 -4.72 -5.62
CA GLU A 28 -11.51 -6.11 -5.24
C GLU A 28 -10.02 -6.42 -5.45
N PRO A 29 -9.43 -7.35 -4.67
CA PRO A 29 -8.07 -7.81 -4.91
C PRO A 29 -7.95 -8.50 -6.27
N ASP A 30 -6.81 -8.30 -6.95
CA ASP A 30 -6.54 -8.99 -8.22
C ASP A 30 -6.52 -10.52 -8.04
N TYR A 31 -6.06 -11.00 -6.87
CA TYR A 31 -6.03 -12.41 -6.50
C TYR A 31 -6.31 -12.59 -5.00
N VAL A 32 -7.03 -13.65 -4.64
CA VAL A 32 -7.36 -14.01 -3.26
C VAL A 32 -7.01 -15.47 -3.01
N GLY A 33 -6.22 -15.74 -1.97
CA GLY A 33 -5.91 -17.11 -1.54
C GLY A 33 -4.95 -17.88 -2.45
N ILE A 34 -4.14 -17.19 -3.25
CA ILE A 34 -3.04 -17.80 -4.01
C ILE A 34 -1.72 -17.63 -3.27
N GLU A 35 -0.82 -18.60 -3.43
CA GLU A 35 0.53 -18.49 -2.90
C GLU A 35 1.34 -17.46 -3.67
N ALA A 36 2.36 -16.88 -3.02
CA ALA A 36 3.18 -15.84 -3.64
C ALA A 36 3.88 -16.33 -4.92
N ASP A 37 4.27 -17.62 -4.95
CA ASP A 37 4.94 -18.25 -6.10
C ASP A 37 4.01 -18.46 -7.32
N ASP A 38 2.69 -18.37 -7.12
CA ASP A 38 1.67 -18.51 -8.17
C ASP A 38 1.25 -17.14 -8.76
N LEU A 39 1.79 -16.04 -8.24
CA LEU A 39 1.55 -14.71 -8.80
C LEU A 39 2.23 -14.59 -10.18
N PRO A 40 1.60 -13.92 -11.15
CA PRO A 40 2.12 -13.84 -12.52
C PRO A 40 3.31 -12.87 -12.69
N TYR A 41 3.95 -12.43 -11.60
CA TYR A 41 5.00 -11.40 -11.59
C TYR A 41 6.11 -11.68 -10.58
#